data_AF-A0A502BSU8-F1
#
_entry.id   AF-A0A502BSU8-F1
#
_cell.length_a   1.000
_cell.length_b   1.000
_cell.length_c   1.000
_cell.angle_alpha   90.00
_cell.angle_beta   90.00
_cell.angle_gamma   90.00
#
_symmetry.space_group_name_H-M   'P 1'
#
loop_
_entity.id
_entity.type
_entity.pdbx_description
1 polymer ?
#
loop_
_entity_poly.entity_id
_entity_poly.type
_entity_poly.pdbx_seq_one_letter_code
_entity_poly.pdbx_strand_id
1 'polypeptide(L)'
;MARQVARVEEAIIGRVGENLDVYALARLAGCSPFHLCRIFRSSIGQSLRQFRLQQRLGTALGRLGDGEEIWPHSPATWASAATAT
;
A
#
# COMPACT_ATOMS: atom_id res chain seq x y z
N MET A 1 -7.18 -8.54 -21.10
CA MET A 1 -7.13 -8.98 -19.69
C MET A 1 -5.71 -8.96 -19.13
N ALA A 2 -4.77 -9.77 -19.64
CA ALA A 2 -3.38 -9.81 -19.12
C ALA A 2 -2.70 -8.41 -19.08
N ARG A 3 -2.86 -7.60 -20.13
CA ARG A 3 -2.34 -6.22 -20.18
C ARG A 3 -2.96 -5.29 -19.13
N GLN A 4 -4.23 -5.49 -18.76
CA GLN A 4 -4.90 -4.67 -17.74
C GLN A 4 -4.38 -5.01 -16.35
N VAL A 5 -4.19 -6.30 -16.06
CA VAL A 5 -3.63 -6.78 -14.80
C VAL A 5 -2.19 -6.30 -14.64
N ALA A 6 -1.34 -6.50 -15.65
CA ALA A 6 0.06 -6.05 -15.63
C ALA A 6 0.18 -4.54 -15.38
N ARG A 7 -0.66 -3.72 -16.04
CA ARG A 7 -0.63 -2.26 -15.87
C ARG A 7 -1.03 -1.83 -14.46
N VAL A 8 -1.96 -2.55 -13.83
CA VAL A 8 -2.40 -2.29 -12.45
C VAL A 8 -1.37 -2.75 -11.45
N GLU A 9 -0.74 -3.89 -11.69
CA GLU A 9 0.37 -4.42 -10.89
C GLU A 9 1.54 -3.44 -10.88
N GLU A 10 1.99 -2.98 -12.05
CA GLU A 10 3.03 -1.97 -12.21
C GLU A 10 2.69 -0.68 -11.47
N ALA A 11 1.44 -0.20 -11.57
CA ALA A 11 1.00 1.00 -10.87
C ALA A 11 1.00 0.83 -9.34
N ILE A 12 0.68 -0.35 -8.83
CA ILE A 12 0.70 -0.63 -7.39
C ILE A 12 2.15 -0.71 -6.89
N ILE A 13 3.02 -1.40 -7.61
CA ILE A 13 4.44 -1.59 -7.24
C ILE A 13 5.22 -0.27 -7.34
N GLY A 14 4.97 0.55 -8.35
CA GLY A 14 5.67 1.83 -8.54
C GLY A 14 5.25 2.94 -7.58
N ARG A 15 4.14 2.76 -6.85
CA ARG A 15 3.55 3.79 -5.96
C ARG A 15 3.20 3.24 -4.59
N VAL A 16 4.00 2.30 -4.08
CA VAL A 16 3.76 1.71 -2.76
C VAL A 16 3.93 2.77 -1.68
N GLY A 17 2.81 3.13 -1.04
CA GLY A 17 2.74 4.21 -0.04
C GLY A 17 1.66 5.25 -0.38
N GLU A 18 1.33 5.40 -1.67
CA GLU A 18 0.20 6.23 -2.10
C GLU A 18 -1.12 5.47 -1.93
N ASN A 19 -2.17 6.18 -1.52
CA ASN A 19 -3.49 5.59 -1.38
C ASN A 19 -4.22 5.58 -2.74
N LEU A 20 -3.77 4.72 -3.67
CA LEU A 20 -4.41 4.56 -4.98
C LEU A 20 -5.76 3.87 -4.87
N ASP A 21 -6.85 4.61 -4.88
CA ASP A 21 -8.19 4.02 -4.81
C ASP A 21 -8.50 3.08 -6.01
N VAL A 22 -9.36 2.07 -5.79
CA VAL A 22 -9.75 1.06 -6.78
C VAL A 22 -10.35 1.68 -8.04
N TYR A 23 -11.04 2.81 -7.92
CA TYR A 23 -11.58 3.56 -9.05
C TYR A 23 -10.46 4.16 -9.92
N ALA A 24 -9.38 4.66 -9.32
CA ALA A 24 -8.24 5.18 -10.06
C ALA A 24 -7.51 4.06 -10.83
N LEU A 25 -7.36 2.89 -10.21
CA LEU A 25 -6.78 1.71 -10.84
C LEU A 25 -7.66 1.17 -11.98
N ALA A 26 -8.98 1.19 -11.80
CA ALA A 26 -9.93 0.79 -12.83
C ALA A 26 -9.89 1.70 -14.06
N ARG A 27 -9.81 3.03 -13.84
CA ARG A 27 -9.59 4.00 -14.92
C ARG A 27 -8.27 3.75 -15.65
N LEU A 28 -7.19 3.49 -14.91
CA LEU A 28 -5.88 3.18 -15.48
C LEU A 28 -5.90 1.89 -16.33
N ALA A 29 -6.72 0.92 -15.95
CA ALA A 29 -6.94 -0.33 -16.69
C ALA A 29 -8.02 -0.24 -17.79
N GLY A 30 -8.70 0.90 -17.93
CA GLY A 30 -9.78 1.08 -18.91
C GLY A 30 -10.97 0.14 -18.69
N CYS A 31 -11.31 -0.17 -17.43
CA CYS A 31 -12.45 -1.04 -17.11
C CYS A 31 -13.20 -0.59 -15.86
N SER A 32 -14.33 -1.24 -15.56
CA SER A 32 -15.06 -0.97 -14.32
C SER A 32 -14.33 -1.54 -13.09
N PRO A 33 -14.50 -0.97 -11.89
CA PRO A 33 -13.89 -1.49 -10.66
C PRO A 33 -14.25 -2.95 -10.38
N PHE A 34 -15.51 -3.34 -10.63
CA PHE A 34 -15.95 -4.72 -10.50
C PHE A 34 -15.24 -5.65 -11.49
N HIS A 35 -15.11 -5.24 -12.75
CA HIS A 35 -14.38 -6.02 -13.75
C HIS A 35 -12.91 -6.15 -13.37
N LEU A 36 -12.28 -5.06 -12.94
CA LEU A 36 -10.90 -5.06 -12.46
C LEU A 36 -10.69 -6.07 -11.33
N CYS A 37 -11.50 -5.99 -10.27
CA CYS A 37 -11.39 -6.92 -9.14
C CYS A 37 -11.52 -8.38 -9.56
N ARG A 38 -12.44 -8.66 -10.51
CA ARG A 38 -12.66 -10.00 -11.04
C ARG A 38 -11.46 -10.52 -11.84
N ILE A 39 -10.99 -9.76 -12.82
CA ILE A 39 -9.88 -10.20 -13.69
C ILE A 39 -8.56 -10.24 -12.93
N PHE A 40 -8.35 -9.33 -11.97
CA PHE A 40 -7.14 -9.30 -11.14
C PHE A 40 -7.07 -10.56 -10.26
N ARG A 41 -8.16 -10.89 -9.55
CA ARG A 41 -8.22 -12.11 -8.72
C ARG A 41 -8.03 -13.37 -9.56
N SER A 42 -8.65 -13.43 -10.74
CA SER A 42 -8.52 -14.58 -11.63
C SER A 42 -7.10 -14.75 -12.18
N SER A 43 -6.34 -13.66 -12.31
CA SER A 43 -4.99 -13.68 -12.90
C SER A 43 -3.88 -13.85 -11.88
N ILE A 44 -4.00 -13.20 -10.71
CA ILE A 44 -2.96 -13.13 -9.68
C ILE A 44 -3.21 -14.17 -8.56
N GLY A 45 -4.43 -14.72 -8.49
CA GLY A 45 -4.84 -15.68 -7.46
C GLY A 45 -5.27 -15.05 -6.12
N GLN A 46 -5.09 -13.73 -5.97
CA GLN A 46 -5.51 -12.99 -4.77
C GLN A 46 -6.26 -11.70 -5.10
N SER A 47 -7.01 -11.19 -4.13
CA SER A 47 -7.75 -9.94 -4.31
C SER A 47 -6.82 -8.74 -4.47
N LEU A 48 -7.26 -7.74 -5.22
CA LEU A 48 -6.54 -6.47 -5.40
C LEU A 48 -6.21 -5.79 -4.06
N ARG A 49 -7.14 -5.86 -3.08
CA ARG A 49 -6.94 -5.32 -1.74
C ARG A 49 -5.81 -6.06 -1.00
N GLN A 50 -5.79 -7.38 -1.06
CA GLN A 50 -4.79 -8.20 -0.37
C GLN A 50 -3.40 -7.98 -0.98
N PHE A 51 -3.31 -7.97 -2.31
CA PHE A 51 -2.07 -7.66 -3.02
C PHE A 51 -1.50 -6.30 -2.58
N ARG A 52 -2.33 -5.25 -2.54
CA ARG A 52 -1.91 -3.91 -2.08
C ARG A 52 -1.45 -3.90 -0.63
N LEU A 53 -2.13 -4.63 0.25
CA LEU A 53 -1.74 -4.74 1.66
C LEU A 53 -0.36 -5.40 1.79
N GLN A 54 -0.10 -6.47 1.04
CA GLN A 54 1.20 -7.15 1.04
C GLN A 54 2.32 -6.23 0.57
N GLN A 55 2.11 -5.47 -0.50
CA GLN A 55 3.11 -4.50 -0.96
C GLN A 55 3.40 -3.44 0.10
N ARG A 56 2.36 -2.87 0.73
CA ARG A 56 2.53 -1.87 1.81
C ARG A 56 3.28 -2.45 3.02
N LEU A 57 2.96 -3.68 3.40
CA LEU A 57 3.62 -4.36 4.51
C LEU A 57 5.09 -4.64 4.17
N GLY A 58 5.37 -5.16 2.97
CA GLY A 58 6.73 -5.42 2.50
C GLY A 58 7.59 -4.16 2.50
N THR A 59 7.05 -3.02 2.04
CA THR A 59 7.76 -1.74 2.10
C THR A 59 7.97 -1.26 3.53
N ALA A 60 6.98 -1.37 4.42
CA ALA A 60 7.14 -0.97 5.82
C ALA A 60 8.17 -1.83 6.56
N LEU A 61 8.16 -3.14 6.32
CA LEU A 61 9.14 -4.07 6.90
C LEU A 61 10.55 -3.85 6.34
N GLY A 62 10.67 -3.55 5.04
CA GLY A 62 11.95 -3.18 4.43
C GLY A 62 12.56 -1.95 5.11
N ARG A 63 11.75 -0.91 5.32
CA ARG A 63 12.15 0.31 6.05
C ARG A 63 12.65 0.03 7.46
N LEU A 64 11.94 -0.81 8.22
CA LEU A 64 12.38 -1.24 9.55
C LEU A 64 13.70 -2.03 9.51
N GLY A 65 13.88 -2.90 8.51
CA GLY A 65 15.10 -3.67 8.32
C GLY A 65 16.31 -2.81 7.93
N ASP A 66 16.08 -1.73 7.17
CA ASP A 66 17.09 -0.77 6.74
C ASP A 66 17.49 0.23 7.85
N GLY A 67 16.93 0.09 9.06
CA GLY A 67 17.25 0.92 10.22
C GLY A 67 16.45 2.23 10.31
N GLU A 68 15.34 2.36 9.57
CA GLU A 68 14.43 3.50 9.73
C GLU A 68 13.66 3.36 11.06
N GLU A 69 14.00 4.20 12.04
CA GLU A 69 13.27 4.32 13.30
C GLU A 69 11.93 5.01 13.03
N ILE A 70 10.83 4.23 12.94
CA ILE A 70 9.49 4.74 12.60
C ILE A 70 8.80 5.42 13.80
N TRP A 71 9.55 5.99 14.75
CA TRP A 71 8.92 6.65 15.88
C TRP A 71 9.74 7.83 16.46
N PRO A 72 9.14 9.03 16.65
CA PRO A 72 9.69 10.08 17.50
C PRO A 72 9.16 9.92 18.95
N HIS A 73 9.81 9.08 19.75
CA HIS A 73 9.71 9.04 21.21
C HIS A 73 11.15 8.89 21.67
N SER A 74 11.88 9.99 21.55
CA SER A 74 12.80 10.22 22.64
C SER A 74 11.98 10.16 23.94
N PRO A 75 12.36 9.35 24.94
CA PRO A 75 11.70 9.36 26.26
C PRO A 75 11.72 10.75 26.92
N ALA A 76 12.45 11.72 26.36
CA ALA A 76 12.46 13.11 26.81
C ALA A 76 11.16 13.90 26.52
N THR A 77 10.30 13.49 25.59
CA THR A 77 9.13 14.30 25.19
C THR A 77 7.89 14.11 26.06
N TRP A 78 7.79 13.05 26.86
CA TRP A 78 6.68 12.87 27.82
C TRP A 78 7.04 13.25 29.25
N ALA A 79 8.34 13.29 29.61
CA ALA A 79 8.79 13.58 30.97
C ALA A 79 8.64 15.06 31.38
N SER A 80 8.68 15.99 30.43
CA SER A 80 8.55 17.44 30.67
C SER A 80 7.09 17.93 30.76
N ALA A 81 6.12 17.10 30.38
CA ALA A 81 4.69 17.41 30.55
C ALA A 81 4.18 17.08 31.98
N ALA A 82 4.94 16.30 32.76
CA ALA A 82 4.53 15.84 34.09
C ALA A 82 4.98 16.77 35.24
N THR A 83 5.75 17.83 34.97
CA THR A 83 6.30 18.74 35.99
C THR A 83 5.64 20.12 36.05
N ALA A 84 4.57 20.36 35.30
CA ALA A 84 3.75 21.56 35.44
C ALA A 84 2.58 21.29 36.41
N THR A 85 2.84 21.42 37.71
CA THR A 85 1.86 21.60 38.79
C THR A 85 2.39 22.67 39.71
#